data_AF-A0A438MIG3-F1
#
_entry.id   AF-A0A438MIG3-F1
#
_cell.length_a   1.000
_cell.length_b   1.000
_cell.length_c   1.000
_cell.angle_alpha   90.00
_cell.angle_beta   90.00
_cell.angle_gamma   90.00
#
_symmetry.space_group_name_H-M   'P 1'
#
loop_
_entity.id
_entity.type
_entity.pdbx_description
1 polymer ?
#
loop_
_entity_poly.entity_id
_entity_poly.type
_entity_poly.pdbx_seq_one_letter_code
_entity_poly.pdbx_strand_id
1 'polypeptide(L)'
;MPRFAKDAKREHTGRNNMRSRKTMAALALAGGLVTPAVLAASPAAAAADSCRVTLYDIDAGSVADRDGRDELRFRVEGNLFPRFDAKYHPMRAGGDGDPADFEHPVAIISRTEDVRFNLRETEGPAWGAGDSLGSVVARGSTCAGLDEGETEIVSETLEGRQPTKYEYVVRIKLTGQ
;
A
#
# COMPACT_ATOMS: atom_id res chain seq x y z
N MET A 1 46.50 35.98 -24.14
CA MET A 1 47.61 35.26 -24.82
C MET A 1 48.17 34.24 -23.84
N PRO A 2 48.53 32.97 -24.19
CA PRO A 2 48.10 32.02 -25.25
C PRO A 2 47.18 30.91 -24.67
N ARG A 3 46.21 30.32 -25.40
CA ARG A 3 46.27 29.17 -26.36
C ARG A 3 46.95 27.90 -25.80
N PHE A 4 46.21 26.78 -25.72
CA PHE A 4 46.40 25.59 -26.58
C PHE A 4 45.31 24.52 -26.34
N ALA A 5 44.68 24.13 -27.44
CA ALA A 5 43.75 23.02 -27.58
C ALA A 5 44.47 21.65 -27.58
N LYS A 6 43.73 20.55 -27.37
CA LYS A 6 43.84 19.37 -28.25
C LYS A 6 42.69 18.38 -28.08
N ASP A 7 41.94 18.24 -29.16
CA ASP A 7 41.16 17.07 -29.54
C ASP A 7 41.98 15.78 -29.52
N ALA A 8 41.32 14.66 -29.22
CA ALA A 8 41.67 13.36 -29.81
C ALA A 8 40.44 12.44 -29.86
N LYS A 9 39.68 12.57 -30.95
CA LYS A 9 38.82 11.53 -31.52
C LYS A 9 39.71 10.41 -32.09
N ARG A 10 39.39 9.13 -31.83
CA ARG A 10 39.88 8.01 -32.65
C ARG A 10 38.80 6.93 -32.80
N GLU A 11 38.18 6.94 -33.97
CA GLU A 11 37.54 5.79 -34.60
C GLU A 11 38.59 4.78 -35.07
N HIS A 12 38.27 3.49 -34.96
CA HIS A 12 38.78 2.40 -35.82
C HIS A 12 37.74 1.27 -35.74
N THR A 13 36.79 1.13 -36.67
CA THR A 13 36.86 0.69 -38.08
C THR A 13 37.36 -0.73 -38.30
N GLY A 14 36.41 -1.59 -38.68
CA GLY A 14 36.60 -2.68 -39.66
C GLY A 14 36.71 -4.09 -39.06
N ARG A 15 36.14 -5.14 -39.64
CA ARG A 15 35.43 -5.29 -40.92
C ARG A 15 34.75 -6.67 -40.96
N ASN A 16 33.56 -6.71 -41.56
CA ASN A 16 33.05 -7.70 -42.52
C ASN A 16 33.28 -9.20 -42.28
N ASN A 17 32.20 -9.99 -42.32
CA ASN A 17 31.85 -10.66 -43.58
C ASN A 17 30.45 -11.28 -43.61
N MET A 18 29.89 -11.17 -44.83
CA MET A 18 28.58 -11.59 -45.28
C MET A 18 28.32 -13.09 -45.11
N ARG A 19 27.05 -13.46 -44.90
CA ARG A 19 26.44 -14.54 -45.67
C ARG A 19 24.93 -14.36 -45.85
N SER A 20 24.61 -13.90 -47.05
CA SER A 20 23.35 -14.09 -47.75
C SER A 20 22.78 -15.50 -47.61
N ARG A 21 21.50 -15.62 -47.28
CA ARG A 21 20.54 -16.52 -47.97
C ARG A 21 19.14 -15.91 -47.94
N LYS A 22 18.63 -15.56 -49.12
CA LYS A 22 17.21 -15.33 -49.41
C LYS A 22 16.50 -16.69 -49.45
N THR A 23 15.30 -16.78 -48.89
CA THR A 23 14.22 -17.62 -49.44
C THR A 23 12.87 -17.05 -49.03
N MET A 24 12.04 -16.85 -50.06
CA MET A 24 10.63 -16.46 -50.04
C MET A 24 9.72 -17.65 -49.70
N ALA A 25 8.46 -17.30 -49.40
CA ALA A 25 7.23 -18.13 -49.42
C ALA A 25 7.04 -19.05 -48.21
N ALA A 26 5.83 -19.23 -47.65
CA ALA A 26 4.52 -19.12 -48.25
C ALA A 26 3.43 -18.78 -47.20
N LEU A 27 2.43 -17.98 -47.58
CA LEU A 27 1.11 -18.05 -46.97
C LEU A 27 0.49 -19.40 -47.37
N ALA A 28 0.26 -20.28 -46.39
CA ALA A 28 -0.61 -21.45 -46.55
C ALA A 28 -1.89 -21.19 -45.76
N LEU A 29 -2.98 -20.97 -46.49
CA LEU A 29 -4.35 -21.07 -45.98
C LEU A 29 -4.84 -22.52 -46.13
N ALA A 30 -5.64 -22.92 -45.14
CA ALA A 30 -6.56 -24.07 -45.09
C ALA A 30 -6.02 -25.40 -44.54
N GLY A 31 -6.80 -25.95 -43.59
CA GLY A 31 -6.84 -27.39 -43.30
C GLY A 31 -6.93 -27.71 -41.82
N GLY A 32 -8.14 -27.99 -41.34
CA GLY A 32 -8.47 -28.23 -39.93
C GLY A 32 -7.56 -29.21 -39.18
N LEU A 33 -7.24 -28.83 -37.95
CA LEU A 33 -6.95 -29.75 -36.86
C LEU A 33 -7.80 -29.28 -35.69
N VAL A 34 -8.57 -30.21 -35.13
CA VAL A 34 -9.25 -30.03 -33.86
C VAL A 34 -8.17 -29.69 -32.85
N THR A 35 -8.00 -28.40 -32.54
CA THR A 35 -7.15 -27.99 -31.44
C THR A 35 -7.76 -28.59 -30.20
N PRO A 36 -7.01 -29.38 -29.40
CA PRO A 36 -7.42 -29.53 -28.02
C PRO A 36 -7.44 -28.10 -27.50
N ALA A 37 -8.61 -27.61 -27.15
CA ALA A 37 -8.71 -26.54 -26.17
C ALA A 37 -8.08 -27.13 -24.92
N VAL A 38 -6.75 -27.04 -24.83
CA VAL A 38 -6.04 -27.15 -23.57
C VAL A 38 -6.60 -25.96 -22.81
N LEU A 39 -7.64 -26.22 -22.04
CA LEU A 39 -7.98 -25.41 -20.90
C LEU A 39 -6.68 -25.37 -20.11
N ALA A 40 -5.90 -24.30 -20.30
CA ALA A 40 -4.87 -23.95 -19.37
C ALA A 40 -5.64 -23.77 -18.07
N ALA A 41 -5.67 -24.83 -17.26
CA ALA A 41 -6.05 -24.73 -15.88
C ALA A 41 -4.99 -23.80 -15.29
N SER A 42 -5.30 -22.51 -15.28
CA SER A 42 -4.55 -21.56 -14.47
C SER A 42 -4.48 -22.19 -13.09
N PRO A 43 -3.28 -22.26 -12.47
CA PRO A 43 -3.19 -22.78 -11.12
C PRO A 43 -4.22 -22.01 -10.29
N ALA A 44 -5.14 -22.75 -9.66
CA ALA A 44 -6.02 -22.16 -8.66
C ALA A 44 -5.09 -21.61 -7.60
N ALA A 45 -5.08 -20.29 -7.42
CA ALA A 45 -4.35 -19.71 -6.33
C ALA A 45 -4.95 -20.28 -5.03
N ALA A 46 -4.07 -20.58 -4.07
CA ALA A 46 -4.52 -21.07 -2.78
C ALA A 46 -5.25 -19.92 -2.07
N ALA A 47 -6.45 -20.21 -1.56
CA ALA A 47 -7.16 -19.27 -0.71
C ALA A 47 -6.30 -19.01 0.53
N ALA A 48 -6.16 -17.75 0.91
CA ALA A 48 -5.39 -17.37 2.09
C ALA A 48 -6.06 -17.90 3.36
N ASP A 49 -5.25 -18.43 4.28
CA ASP A 49 -5.72 -18.90 5.60
C ASP A 49 -5.73 -17.76 6.62
N SER A 50 -4.97 -16.69 6.35
CA SER A 50 -4.90 -15.49 7.18
C SER A 50 -4.56 -14.27 6.33
N CYS A 51 -4.66 -13.09 6.93
CA CYS A 51 -4.25 -11.85 6.27
C CYS A 51 -3.36 -11.02 7.16
N ARG A 52 -2.31 -10.47 6.55
CA ARG A 52 -1.55 -9.39 7.14
C ARG A 52 -2.31 -8.08 6.90
N VAL A 53 -2.63 -7.38 7.97
CA VAL A 53 -3.33 -6.10 7.93
C VAL A 53 -2.36 -5.00 8.34
N THR A 54 -2.26 -3.95 7.54
CA THR A 54 -1.47 -2.76 7.88
C THR A 54 -2.27 -1.48 7.71
N LEU A 55 -1.87 -0.44 8.44
CA LEU A 55 -2.19 0.92 8.00
C LEU A 55 -1.66 1.09 6.57
N TYR A 56 -2.50 1.64 5.69
CA TYR A 56 -2.12 1.97 4.32
C TYR A 56 -1.88 3.45 4.19
N ASP A 57 -2.80 4.26 4.74
CA ASP A 57 -2.81 5.70 4.55
C ASP A 57 -3.81 6.37 5.51
N ILE A 58 -3.60 7.64 5.83
CA ILE A 58 -4.56 8.48 6.57
C ILE A 58 -4.54 9.93 6.06
N ASP A 59 -5.67 10.36 5.51
CA ASP A 59 -5.89 11.76 5.12
C ASP A 59 -6.67 12.50 6.23
N ALA A 60 -6.25 13.72 6.56
CA ALA A 60 -6.98 14.61 7.47
C ALA A 60 -7.78 15.65 6.69
N GLY A 61 -9.11 15.52 6.64
CA GLY A 61 -9.99 16.57 6.10
C GLY A 61 -10.13 17.73 7.07
N SER A 62 -10.38 17.42 8.34
CA SER A 62 -10.36 18.39 9.45
C SER A 62 -9.91 17.71 10.73
N VAL A 63 -9.29 18.46 11.63
CA VAL A 63 -8.71 17.95 12.88
C VAL A 63 -9.53 18.43 14.07
N ALA A 64 -9.57 17.63 15.14
CA ALA A 64 -10.43 17.83 16.30
C ALA A 64 -10.03 19.08 17.09
N ASP A 65 -8.74 19.39 17.12
CA ASP A 65 -8.18 20.34 18.07
C ASP A 65 -8.27 21.81 17.63
N ARG A 66 -8.42 22.70 18.62
CA ARG A 66 -8.61 24.15 18.37
C ARG A 66 -7.37 24.87 17.87
N ASP A 67 -6.18 24.33 18.14
CA ASP A 67 -4.92 24.86 17.61
C ASP A 67 -4.70 24.44 16.14
N GLY A 68 -5.60 23.63 15.59
CA GLY A 68 -5.56 23.14 14.21
C GLY A 68 -4.56 22.01 14.01
N ARG A 69 -4.15 21.30 15.08
CA ARG A 69 -3.24 20.17 15.00
C ARG A 69 -3.60 19.09 16.02
N ASP A 70 -3.88 17.88 15.55
CA ASP A 70 -4.07 16.71 16.41
C ASP A 70 -2.76 15.95 16.59
N GLU A 71 -2.63 15.28 17.73
CA GLU A 71 -1.51 14.42 18.08
C GLU A 71 -2.00 12.96 18.01
N LEU A 72 -1.81 12.34 16.85
CA LEU A 72 -2.48 11.10 16.49
C LEU A 72 -1.71 9.84 16.86
N ARG A 73 -2.46 8.80 17.23
CA ARG A 73 -1.96 7.44 17.48
C ARG A 73 -2.94 6.40 16.96
N PHE A 74 -2.44 5.20 16.69
CA PHE A 74 -3.30 4.03 16.43
C PHE A 74 -3.21 3.03 17.55
N ARG A 75 -4.36 2.58 18.07
CA ARG A 75 -4.44 1.37 18.88
C ARG A 75 -4.82 0.18 18.01
N VAL A 76 -3.93 -0.80 17.94
CA VAL A 76 -4.10 -2.05 17.17
C VAL A 76 -3.75 -3.22 18.07
N GLU A 77 -4.69 -4.14 18.29
CA GLU A 77 -4.50 -5.33 19.15
C GLU A 77 -3.95 -5.00 20.55
N GLY A 78 -4.38 -3.87 21.12
CA GLY A 78 -3.93 -3.41 22.44
C GLY A 78 -2.59 -2.66 22.44
N ASN A 79 -1.84 -2.65 21.33
CA ASN A 79 -0.63 -1.87 21.17
C ASN A 79 -0.95 -0.46 20.65
N LEU A 80 -0.27 0.56 21.18
CA LEU A 80 -0.38 1.94 20.69
C LEU A 80 0.81 2.26 19.79
N PHE A 81 0.54 2.81 18.62
CA PHE A 81 1.52 3.22 17.62
C PHE A 81 1.44 4.74 17.41
N PRO A 82 2.58 5.45 17.24
CA PRO A 82 3.96 4.96 17.35
C PRO A 82 4.32 4.44 18.76
N ARG A 83 5.28 3.51 18.82
CA ARG A 83 5.73 2.74 20.01
C ARG A 83 7.12 3.10 20.49
N PHE A 84 8.04 3.43 19.60
CA PHE A 84 9.48 3.45 19.91
C PHE A 84 10.06 4.86 19.86
N ASP A 85 9.87 5.55 18.75
CA ASP A 85 10.65 6.74 18.38
C ASP A 85 9.84 8.03 18.54
N ALA A 86 8.51 7.94 18.39
CA ALA A 86 7.60 9.04 18.59
C ALA A 86 6.48 8.67 19.59
N LYS A 87 5.97 9.67 20.31
CA LYS A 87 4.82 9.47 21.21
C LYS A 87 3.49 9.53 20.45
N TYR A 88 3.47 10.25 19.33
CA TYR A 88 2.33 10.51 18.46
C TYR A 88 2.84 11.04 17.11
N HIS A 89 1.96 11.07 16.11
CA HIS A 89 2.19 11.76 14.84
C HIS A 89 1.38 13.07 14.81
N PRO A 90 2.01 14.24 14.64
CA PRO A 90 1.29 15.51 14.54
C PRO A 90 0.62 15.66 13.16
N MET A 91 -0.69 15.84 13.14
CA MET A 91 -1.49 15.97 11.93
C MET A 91 -2.21 17.33 11.90
N ARG A 92 -2.33 17.94 10.72
CA ARG A 92 -3.09 19.18 10.51
C ARG A 92 -4.21 18.96 9.49
N ALA A 93 -5.16 19.89 9.42
CA ALA A 93 -6.19 19.85 8.38
C ALA A 93 -5.54 19.93 6.98
N GLY A 94 -5.98 19.05 6.07
CA GLY A 94 -5.37 18.81 4.76
C GLY A 94 -4.06 18.02 4.80
N GLY A 95 -3.66 17.51 5.98
CA GLY A 95 -2.48 16.69 6.15
C GLY A 95 -2.69 15.25 5.68
N ASP A 96 -1.57 14.57 5.50
CA ASP A 96 -1.44 13.20 5.06
C ASP A 96 -0.47 12.48 5.99
N GLY A 97 -0.71 11.19 6.23
CA GLY A 97 0.08 10.38 7.15
C GLY A 97 0.31 8.98 6.60
N ASP A 98 1.57 8.64 6.39
CA ASP A 98 1.99 7.36 5.85
C ASP A 98 2.10 6.30 6.95
N PRO A 99 2.11 5.00 6.60
CA PRO A 99 2.33 3.94 7.58
C PRO A 99 3.63 4.10 8.38
N ALA A 100 4.67 4.67 7.78
CA ALA A 100 5.96 4.90 8.43
C ALA A 100 5.87 5.93 9.57
N ASP A 101 5.01 6.94 9.44
CA ASP A 101 4.78 7.96 10.46
C ASP A 101 4.20 7.38 11.76
N PHE A 102 3.57 6.21 11.66
CA PHE A 102 3.01 5.45 12.76
C PHE A 102 3.80 4.16 13.06
N GLU A 103 5.06 4.04 12.60
CA GLU A 103 5.92 2.87 12.81
C GLU A 103 5.31 1.55 12.28
N HIS A 104 4.61 1.64 11.15
CA HIS A 104 3.99 0.52 10.44
C HIS A 104 3.08 -0.36 11.31
N PRO A 105 1.94 0.17 11.80
CA PRO A 105 0.99 -0.61 12.59
C PRO A 105 0.54 -1.84 11.79
N VAL A 106 0.64 -3.02 12.41
CA VAL A 106 0.37 -4.31 11.78
C VAL A 106 -0.44 -5.19 12.73
N ALA A 107 -1.34 -5.97 12.14
CA ALA A 107 -2.05 -7.08 12.79
C ALA A 107 -2.09 -8.28 11.83
N ILE A 108 -2.33 -9.47 12.37
CA ILE A 108 -2.64 -10.67 11.59
C ILE A 108 -4.05 -11.12 11.98
N ILE A 109 -4.92 -11.33 10.99
CA ILE A 109 -6.26 -11.85 11.24
C ILE A 109 -6.47 -13.19 10.56
N SER A 110 -7.25 -14.05 11.19
CA SER A 110 -7.81 -15.25 10.56
C SER A 110 -9.05 -14.91 9.75
N ARG A 111 -9.55 -15.90 8.98
CA ARG A 111 -10.77 -15.78 8.14
C ARG A 111 -12.06 -15.50 8.91
N THR A 112 -12.04 -15.59 10.24
CA THR A 112 -13.24 -15.50 11.09
C THR A 112 -13.15 -14.38 12.13
N GLU A 113 -12.03 -13.67 12.20
CA GLU A 113 -11.77 -12.69 13.23
C GLU A 113 -11.61 -11.30 12.62
N ASP A 114 -12.08 -10.30 13.36
CA ASP A 114 -11.97 -8.90 12.97
C ASP A 114 -10.92 -8.21 13.84
N VAL A 115 -10.14 -7.32 13.23
CA VAL A 115 -9.25 -6.42 13.96
C VAL A 115 -9.63 -4.97 13.71
N ARG A 116 -9.48 -4.14 14.74
CA ARG A 116 -9.77 -2.70 14.68
C ARG A 116 -8.49 -1.91 14.72
N PHE A 117 -8.37 -0.98 13.78
CA PHE A 117 -7.38 0.09 13.81
C PHE A 117 -8.07 1.31 14.39
N ASN A 118 -7.92 1.51 15.69
CA ASN A 118 -8.58 2.58 16.42
C ASN A 118 -7.72 3.85 16.39
N LEU A 119 -8.15 4.85 15.64
CA LEU A 119 -7.50 6.15 15.59
C LEU A 119 -7.76 6.89 16.91
N ARG A 120 -6.71 7.47 17.46
CA ARG A 120 -6.73 8.17 18.74
C ARG A 120 -6.07 9.51 18.67
N GLU A 121 -6.62 10.45 19.43
CA GLU A 121 -6.04 11.75 19.70
C GLU A 121 -5.48 11.76 21.13
N THR A 122 -4.20 12.08 21.29
CA THR A 122 -3.60 12.24 22.62
C THR A 122 -3.40 13.70 22.94
N GLU A 123 -3.98 14.21 24.01
CA GLU A 123 -3.65 15.55 24.51
C GLU A 123 -2.49 15.49 25.52
N GLY A 124 -1.49 16.36 25.37
CA GLY A 124 -0.41 16.53 26.34
C GLY A 124 -0.87 17.09 27.71
N PRO A 125 -0.04 17.08 28.77
CA PRO A 125 1.33 16.54 28.85
C PRO A 125 1.39 15.07 29.35
N ALA A 126 0.26 14.50 29.74
CA ALA A 126 0.16 13.11 30.17
C ALA A 126 -0.16 12.24 28.95
N TRP A 127 0.88 11.87 28.21
CA TRP A 127 0.82 11.04 27.01
C TRP A 127 0.27 9.63 27.33
N GLY A 128 -1.05 9.53 27.38
CA GLY A 128 -1.78 8.30 27.64
C GLY A 128 -2.16 7.56 26.36
N ALA A 129 -3.26 6.82 26.45
CA ALA A 129 -3.84 6.16 25.29
C ALA A 129 -4.49 7.13 24.30
N GLY A 130 -4.85 8.33 24.75
CA GLY A 130 -5.66 9.27 23.98
C GLY A 130 -7.14 8.88 23.94
N ASP A 131 -7.96 9.78 23.45
CA ASP A 131 -9.38 9.57 23.19
C ASP A 131 -9.59 8.94 21.83
N SER A 132 -10.67 8.17 21.69
CA SER A 132 -10.98 7.48 20.43
C SER A 132 -11.63 8.44 19.44
N LEU A 133 -11.04 8.59 18.26
CA LEU A 133 -11.64 9.30 17.12
C LEU A 133 -12.41 8.36 16.18
N GLY A 134 -12.36 7.05 16.41
CA GLY A 134 -13.09 6.06 15.62
C GLY A 134 -12.23 4.86 15.30
N SER A 135 -12.70 3.98 14.41
CA SER A 135 -11.93 2.80 14.01
C SER A 135 -12.28 2.35 12.62
N VAL A 136 -11.27 1.86 11.90
CA VAL A 136 -11.46 1.06 10.69
C VAL A 136 -11.42 -0.41 11.07
N VAL A 137 -12.32 -1.21 10.50
CA VAL A 137 -12.40 -2.64 10.80
C VAL A 137 -11.89 -3.47 9.62
N ALA A 138 -10.80 -4.20 9.85
CA ALA A 138 -10.40 -5.27 8.96
C ALA A 138 -11.20 -6.52 9.31
N ARG A 139 -12.04 -6.96 8.37
CA ARG A 139 -12.96 -8.08 8.58
C ARG A 139 -12.34 -9.40 8.16
N GLY A 140 -12.55 -10.43 8.98
CA GLY A 140 -12.15 -11.81 8.65
C GLY A 140 -12.82 -12.30 7.37
N SER A 141 -14.06 -11.87 7.11
CA SER A 141 -14.78 -12.22 5.87
C SER A 141 -14.16 -11.63 4.61
N THR A 142 -13.57 -10.43 4.68
CA THR A 142 -12.80 -9.86 3.57
C THR A 142 -11.55 -10.70 3.35
N CYS A 143 -10.84 -11.05 4.43
CA CYS A 143 -9.67 -11.91 4.34
C CYS A 143 -9.97 -13.28 3.74
N ALA A 144 -11.11 -13.88 4.11
CA ALA A 144 -11.53 -15.19 3.64
C ALA A 144 -11.78 -15.28 2.13
N GLY A 145 -11.94 -14.13 1.46
CA GLY A 145 -12.12 -14.03 0.02
C GLY A 145 -10.85 -13.71 -0.76
N LEU A 146 -9.70 -13.56 -0.09
CA LEU A 146 -8.42 -13.28 -0.74
C LEU A 146 -7.63 -14.56 -1.00
N ASP A 147 -6.98 -14.61 -2.15
CA ASP A 147 -5.93 -15.59 -2.42
C ASP A 147 -4.60 -15.17 -1.77
N GLU A 148 -3.65 -16.10 -1.66
CA GLU A 148 -2.29 -15.81 -1.18
C GLU A 148 -1.64 -14.67 -1.99
N GLY A 149 -1.18 -13.64 -1.28
CA GLY A 149 -0.55 -12.45 -1.87
C GLY A 149 -1.52 -11.44 -2.51
N GLU A 150 -2.81 -11.78 -2.64
CA GLU A 150 -3.82 -10.82 -3.07
C GLU A 150 -4.02 -9.74 -2.00
N THR A 151 -4.36 -8.52 -2.43
CA THR A 151 -4.54 -7.38 -1.54
C THR A 151 -5.89 -6.71 -1.71
N GLU A 152 -6.46 -6.24 -0.61
CA GLU A 152 -7.65 -5.39 -0.60
C GLU A 152 -7.41 -4.16 0.28
N ILE A 153 -7.91 -3.00 -0.15
CA ILE A 153 -7.85 -1.75 0.63
C ILE A 153 -9.25 -1.43 1.16
N VAL A 154 -9.36 -1.36 2.49
CA VAL A 154 -10.57 -0.92 3.17
C VAL A 154 -10.39 0.53 3.60
N SER A 155 -11.32 1.39 3.20
CA SER A 155 -11.32 2.82 3.51
C SER A 155 -12.55 3.17 4.33
N GLU A 156 -12.37 3.91 5.43
CA GLU A 156 -13.46 4.45 6.23
C GLU A 156 -13.22 5.92 6.56
N THR A 157 -14.30 6.71 6.54
CA THR A 157 -14.30 8.10 7.00
C THR A 157 -14.72 8.13 8.47
N LEU A 158 -13.84 8.61 9.34
CA LEU A 158 -14.08 8.81 10.76
C LEU A 158 -14.44 10.28 10.97
N GLU A 159 -15.66 10.56 11.40
CA GLU A 159 -16.17 11.92 11.59
C GLU A 159 -16.66 12.19 13.01
N GLY A 160 -16.27 13.35 13.54
CA GLY A 160 -16.77 13.93 14.77
C GLY A 160 -17.67 15.11 14.49
N ARG A 161 -18.75 15.25 15.26
CA ARG A 161 -19.62 16.43 15.24
C ARG A 161 -19.49 17.20 16.54
N GLN A 162 -20.01 18.43 16.55
CA GLN A 162 -19.92 19.39 17.65
C GLN A 162 -20.01 18.73 19.05
N PRO A 163 -19.18 19.16 20.03
CA PRO A 163 -18.27 20.32 19.98
C PRO A 163 -16.92 20.06 19.28
N THR A 164 -16.55 18.79 19.03
CA THR A 164 -15.26 18.41 18.47
C THR A 164 -15.46 17.96 17.02
N LYS A 165 -15.25 18.87 16.08
CA LYS A 165 -15.41 18.57 14.65
C LYS A 165 -14.10 18.06 14.09
N TYR A 166 -14.12 16.84 13.54
CA TYR A 166 -12.98 16.27 12.81
C TYR A 166 -13.48 15.40 11.66
N GLU A 167 -12.60 15.13 10.71
CA GLU A 167 -12.83 14.22 9.59
C GLU A 167 -11.49 13.61 9.16
N TYR A 168 -11.39 12.29 9.27
CA TYR A 168 -10.24 11.51 8.84
C TYR A 168 -10.67 10.43 7.86
N VAL A 169 -9.96 10.28 6.74
CA VAL A 169 -10.12 9.12 5.87
C VAL A 169 -8.98 8.17 6.17
N VAL A 170 -9.29 7.05 6.83
CA VAL A 170 -8.29 6.05 7.21
C VAL A 170 -8.43 4.85 6.29
N ARG A 171 -7.29 4.41 5.73
CA ARG A 171 -7.20 3.26 4.83
C ARG A 171 -6.33 2.19 5.45
N ILE A 172 -6.80 0.95 5.45
CA ILE A 172 -6.01 -0.22 5.84
C ILE A 172 -5.91 -1.17 4.65
N LYS A 173 -4.78 -1.87 4.55
CA LYS A 173 -4.53 -2.87 3.51
C LYS A 173 -4.52 -4.25 4.13
N LEU A 174 -5.31 -5.16 3.58
CA LEU A 174 -5.26 -6.58 3.85
C LEU A 174 -4.42 -7.25 2.76
N THR A 175 -3.61 -8.24 3.12
CA THR A 175 -2.83 -9.05 2.19
C THR A 175 -2.96 -10.51 2.58
N GLY A 176 -3.48 -11.36 1.69
CA GLY A 176 -3.62 -12.80 1.92
C GLY A 176 -2.27 -13.45 2.18
N GLN A 177 -2.22 -14.38 3.13
CA GLN A 177 -1.03 -15.12 3.57
C GLN A 177 -1.31 -16.62 3.58
#